data_AF-A0AAV1KCM6-F1
#
_entry.id   AF-A0AAV1KCM6-F1
#
_cell.length_a   1.000
_cell.length_b   1.000
_cell.length_c   1.000
_cell.angle_alpha   90.00
_cell.angle_beta   90.00
_cell.angle_gamma   90.00
#
_symmetry.space_group_name_H-M   'P 1'
#
loop_
_entity.id
_entity.type
_entity.pdbx_description
1 polymer ?
#
loop_
_entity_poly.entity_id
_entity_poly.type
_entity_poly.pdbx_seq_one_letter_code
_entity_poly.pdbx_strand_id
1 'polypeptide(L)'
;MEKFEFSSTSSGPRIPKDPFSGHIFYNVYKEAEFLRHSDNIETILAKGYELRQKLKNVLPGQQVMIDGIWLEKNTPLLVKKTGPNVEVENFEFTANRLSGLVAAYAFENRKRFPIVTSSEALALGLKWDNTNTEKCKLYLSAVSGTEHFYDQFTYWPLICALRKLQMKKITLEPVIKIAKIKNKDGVRMAKDLMNNRAMVYRLWLHFPGASNVDLKCLLQTAPVQLKNVLTSND
;
A
#
# COMPACT_ATOMS: atom_id res chain seq x y z
N MET A 1 35.98 18.64 28.84
CA MET A 1 35.66 19.48 27.67
C MET A 1 35.47 18.53 26.50
N GLU A 2 34.23 18.30 26.07
CA GLU A 2 33.95 17.43 24.91
C GLU A 2 34.36 18.17 23.63
N LYS A 3 35.19 17.51 22.82
CA LYS A 3 35.61 18.01 21.50
C LYS A 3 34.49 17.72 20.50
N PHE A 4 33.92 18.78 19.93
CA PHE A 4 33.06 18.70 18.76
C PHE A 4 33.94 18.60 17.51
N GLU A 5 33.89 17.47 16.81
CA GLU A 5 34.51 17.31 15.49
C GLU A 5 33.42 17.31 14.42
N PHE A 6 33.55 18.20 13.44
CA PHE A 6 32.73 18.19 12.24
C PHE A 6 33.17 17.02 11.36
N SER A 7 32.38 15.96 11.28
CA SER A 7 32.53 14.95 10.23
C SER A 7 32.06 15.55 8.91
N SER A 8 33.00 15.85 8.02
CA SER A 8 32.74 16.12 6.61
C SER A 8 32.27 14.83 5.94
N THR A 9 30.95 14.61 5.86
CA THR A 9 30.42 13.62 4.94
C THR A 9 30.68 14.12 3.52
N SER A 10 31.67 13.50 2.87
CA SER A 10 31.83 13.54 1.43
C SER A 10 30.54 13.04 0.77
N SER A 11 29.67 13.97 0.38
CA SER A 11 28.65 13.68 -0.62
C SER A 11 29.36 13.55 -1.96
N GLY A 12 29.97 12.39 -2.20
CA GLY A 12 30.22 11.92 -3.56
C GLY A 12 28.90 12.00 -4.35
N PRO A 13 28.96 12.12 -5.69
CA PRO A 13 27.76 12.23 -6.51
C PRO A 13 26.82 11.08 -6.16
N ARG A 14 25.69 11.41 -5.52
CA ARG A 14 24.62 10.45 -5.25
C ARG A 14 24.14 9.99 -6.62
N ILE A 15 24.58 8.80 -7.04
CA ILE A 15 23.97 8.10 -8.16
C ILE A 15 22.47 8.13 -7.89
N PRO A 16 21.63 8.67 -8.81
CA PRO A 16 20.20 8.67 -8.62
C PRO A 16 19.76 7.22 -8.35
N LYS A 17 19.36 6.91 -7.12
CA LYS A 17 18.80 5.60 -6.82
C LYS A 17 17.49 5.52 -7.56
N ASP A 18 17.35 4.50 -8.41
CA ASP A 18 16.12 4.27 -9.15
C ASP A 18 14.91 4.30 -8.21
N PRO A 19 13.82 4.96 -8.58
CA PRO A 19 12.63 5.01 -7.74
C PRO A 19 12.09 3.59 -7.50
N PHE A 20 11.57 3.36 -6.30
CA PHE A 20 10.95 2.08 -5.94
C PHE A 20 9.86 1.68 -6.95
N SER A 21 9.95 0.45 -7.47
CA SER A 21 8.96 -0.13 -8.38
C SER A 21 8.35 -1.38 -7.74
N GLY A 22 7.04 -1.33 -7.46
CA GLY A 22 6.32 -2.49 -6.92
C GLY A 22 6.29 -3.68 -7.88
N HIS A 23 6.33 -3.43 -9.20
CA HIS A 23 6.45 -4.49 -10.20
C HIS A 23 7.77 -5.26 -10.07
N ILE A 24 8.89 -4.54 -9.98
CA ILE A 24 10.21 -5.15 -9.81
C ILE A 24 10.28 -5.87 -8.46
N PHE A 25 9.83 -5.21 -7.39
CA PHE A 25 9.77 -5.80 -6.05
C PHE A 25 8.94 -7.09 -6.02
N TYR A 26 7.79 -7.10 -6.69
CA TYR A 26 6.95 -8.28 -6.82
C TYR A 26 7.68 -9.41 -7.52
N ASN A 27 8.32 -9.15 -8.67
CA ASN A 27 9.02 -10.18 -9.42
C ASN A 27 10.20 -10.80 -8.67
N VAL A 28 10.88 -10.01 -7.84
CA VAL A 28 11.96 -10.51 -6.97
C VAL A 28 11.41 -11.44 -5.89
N TYR A 29 10.30 -11.06 -5.25
CA TYR A 29 9.83 -11.76 -4.05
C TYR A 29 8.66 -12.73 -4.27
N LYS A 30 8.04 -12.81 -5.45
CA LYS A 30 6.87 -13.68 -5.68
C LYS A 30 7.14 -15.18 -5.43
N GLU A 31 8.41 -15.59 -5.50
CA GLU A 31 8.84 -16.96 -5.19
C GLU A 31 9.34 -17.15 -3.74
N ALA A 32 9.32 -16.10 -2.92
CA ALA A 32 9.78 -16.17 -1.54
C ALA A 32 8.98 -17.21 -0.73
N GLU A 33 9.69 -17.93 0.15
CA GLU A 33 9.15 -19.08 0.87
C GLU A 33 7.94 -18.69 1.72
N PHE A 34 8.02 -17.57 2.45
CA PHE A 34 6.93 -17.14 3.32
C PHE A 34 5.61 -16.92 2.60
N LEU A 35 5.61 -16.55 1.31
CA LEU A 35 4.39 -16.33 0.53
C LEU A 35 3.65 -17.63 0.19
N ARG A 36 4.33 -18.78 0.27
CA ARG A 36 3.74 -20.08 -0.05
C ARG A 36 2.86 -20.63 1.07
N HIS A 37 2.97 -20.09 2.28
CA HIS A 37 2.22 -20.51 3.46
C HIS A 37 1.02 -19.59 3.71
N SER A 38 -0.19 -20.13 3.65
CA SER A 38 -1.43 -19.39 3.89
C SER A 38 -1.43 -18.67 5.24
N ASP A 39 -0.92 -19.31 6.29
CA ASP A 39 -0.86 -18.73 7.63
C ASP A 39 -0.03 -17.44 7.68
N ASN A 40 1.04 -17.34 6.90
CA ASN A 40 1.86 -16.14 6.81
C ASN A 40 1.10 -15.01 6.10
N ILE A 41 0.42 -15.35 4.98
CA ILE A 41 -0.40 -14.40 4.23
C ILE A 41 -1.50 -13.83 5.13
N GLU A 42 -2.24 -14.70 5.81
CA GLU A 42 -3.31 -14.30 6.73
C GLU A 42 -2.77 -13.50 7.90
N THR A 43 -1.68 -13.94 8.53
CA THR A 43 -1.07 -13.25 9.67
C THR A 43 -0.66 -11.83 9.29
N ILE A 44 0.02 -11.65 8.16
CA ILE A 44 0.50 -10.34 7.72
C ILE A 44 -0.68 -9.41 7.37
N LEU A 45 -1.69 -9.89 6.63
CA LEU A 45 -2.84 -9.07 6.23
C LEU A 45 -3.78 -8.76 7.41
N ALA A 46 -3.99 -9.70 8.32
CA ALA A 46 -4.82 -9.51 9.50
C ALA A 46 -4.14 -8.59 10.53
N LYS A 47 -2.83 -8.75 10.76
CA LYS A 47 -2.07 -8.02 11.79
C LYS A 47 -1.29 -6.81 11.26
N GLY A 48 -1.49 -6.41 10.01
CA GLY A 48 -0.79 -5.25 9.42
C GLY A 48 -0.94 -3.95 10.23
N TYR A 49 -2.10 -3.71 10.85
CA TYR A 49 -2.29 -2.58 11.77
C TYR A 49 -1.44 -2.71 13.03
N GLU A 50 -1.41 -3.89 13.65
CA GLU A 50 -0.62 -4.17 14.85
C GLU A 50 0.88 -4.00 14.58
N LEU A 51 1.38 -4.51 13.44
CA LEU A 51 2.75 -4.31 12.99
C LEU A 51 3.09 -2.81 12.90
N ARG A 52 2.21 -2.00 12.31
CA ARG A 52 2.40 -0.55 12.23
C ARG A 52 2.39 0.13 13.60
N GLN A 53 1.56 -0.31 14.55
CA GLN A 53 1.59 0.22 15.92
C GLN A 53 2.89 -0.14 16.64
N LYS A 54 3.32 -1.41 16.56
CA LYS A 54 4.59 -1.87 17.15
C LYS A 54 5.79 -1.08 16.61
N LEU A 55 5.80 -0.82 15.30
CA LEU A 55 6.83 -0.02 14.64
C LEU A 55 6.89 1.44 15.11
N LYS A 56 5.84 2.01 15.73
CA LYS A 56 5.92 3.38 16.29
C LYS A 56 6.90 3.50 17.45
N ASN A 57 7.16 2.40 18.16
CA ASN A 57 8.07 2.35 19.30
C ASN A 57 9.52 2.01 18.87
N VAL A 58 9.75 1.83 17.58
CA VAL A 58 11.05 1.49 16.98
C VAL A 58 11.66 2.76 16.39
N LEU A 59 12.97 2.95 16.56
CA LEU A 59 13.64 4.13 16.00
C LEU A 59 13.69 4.06 14.47
N PRO A 60 13.54 5.20 13.76
CA PRO A 60 13.73 5.25 12.32
C PRO A 60 15.07 4.62 11.88
N GLY A 61 15.02 3.79 10.84
CA GLY A 61 16.20 3.09 10.28
C GLY A 61 16.44 1.70 10.87
N GLN A 62 15.93 1.42 12.07
CA GLN A 62 16.03 0.08 12.66
C GLN A 62 15.13 -0.92 11.94
N GLN A 63 15.53 -2.19 12.01
CA GLN A 63 14.78 -3.32 11.46
C GLN A 63 14.21 -4.17 12.59
N VAL A 64 12.99 -4.65 12.41
CA VAL A 64 12.35 -5.62 13.30
C VAL A 64 12.14 -6.94 12.58
N MET A 65 12.43 -8.03 13.26
CA MET A 65 12.10 -9.37 12.79
C MET A 65 10.62 -9.63 12.98
N ILE A 66 9.98 -10.24 11.99
CA ILE A 66 8.65 -10.83 12.15
C ILE A 66 8.84 -12.24 12.69
N ASP A 67 8.44 -12.43 13.94
CA ASP A 67 8.59 -13.70 14.63
C ASP A 67 7.92 -14.86 13.87
N GLY A 68 8.65 -15.97 13.75
CA GLY A 68 8.20 -17.18 13.05
C GLY A 68 8.12 -17.09 11.52
N ILE A 69 8.45 -15.94 10.89
CA ILE A 69 8.36 -15.77 9.43
C ILE A 69 9.76 -15.57 8.83
N TRP A 70 10.12 -16.45 7.90
CA TRP A 70 11.43 -16.52 7.25
C TRP A 70 11.33 -16.15 5.77
N LEU A 71 12.20 -15.29 5.29
CA LEU A 71 12.25 -14.90 3.88
C LEU A 71 12.64 -16.09 2.99
N GLU A 72 13.66 -16.81 3.45
CA GLU A 72 14.24 -18.04 2.90
C GLU A 72 14.82 -18.85 4.06
N LYS A 73 15.27 -20.07 3.78
CA LYS A 73 15.87 -20.95 4.79
C LYS A 73 16.96 -20.23 5.60
N ASN A 74 16.70 -20.08 6.90
CA ASN A 74 17.56 -19.44 7.90
C ASN A 74 17.75 -17.91 7.75
N THR A 75 17.01 -17.23 6.87
CA THR A 75 17.04 -15.76 6.75
C THR A 75 15.71 -15.18 7.26
N PRO A 76 15.69 -14.46 8.40
CA PRO A 76 14.46 -13.96 8.98
C PRO A 76 13.84 -12.86 8.09
N LEU A 77 12.51 -12.75 8.12
CA LEU A 77 11.83 -11.63 7.47
C LEU A 77 11.98 -10.36 8.32
N LEU A 78 12.79 -9.41 7.85
CA LEU A 78 13.07 -8.15 8.52
C LEU A 78 12.26 -7.00 7.92
N VAL A 79 11.64 -6.17 8.76
CA VAL A 79 10.90 -4.97 8.35
C VAL A 79 11.57 -3.73 8.90
N LYS A 80 11.97 -2.81 8.02
CA LYS A 80 12.60 -1.54 8.38
C LYS A 80 11.56 -0.49 8.79
N LYS A 81 11.82 0.18 9.90
CA LYS A 81 11.08 1.38 10.31
C LYS A 81 11.49 2.56 9.46
N THR A 82 10.54 3.14 8.73
CA THR A 82 10.75 4.36 7.96
C THR A 82 10.70 5.61 8.84
N GLY A 83 11.29 6.71 8.38
CA GLY A 83 11.20 8.02 9.04
C GLY A 83 11.96 9.10 8.26
N PRO A 84 11.98 10.34 8.76
CA PRO A 84 12.74 11.42 8.15
C PRO A 84 14.19 11.01 7.97
N ASN A 85 14.75 11.28 6.78
CA ASN A 85 16.14 10.98 6.42
C ASN A 85 16.55 9.49 6.47
N VAL A 86 15.61 8.57 6.67
CA VAL A 86 15.90 7.13 6.55
C VAL A 86 15.84 6.73 5.10
N GLU A 87 16.98 6.30 4.58
CA GLU A 87 17.05 5.70 3.27
C GLU A 87 16.50 4.26 3.31
N VAL A 88 15.65 3.94 2.33
CA VAL A 88 15.07 2.61 2.16
C VAL A 88 15.45 2.10 0.78
N GLU A 89 16.29 1.08 0.74
CA GLU A 89 16.75 0.48 -0.52
C GLU A 89 15.59 -0.22 -1.24
N ASN A 90 15.69 -0.41 -2.55
CA ASN A 90 14.57 -0.88 -3.37
C ASN A 90 14.04 -2.26 -2.96
N PHE A 91 14.87 -3.11 -2.38
CA PHE A 91 14.52 -4.47 -1.95
C PHE A 91 14.29 -4.59 -0.44
N GLU A 92 14.43 -3.51 0.33
CA GLU A 92 14.10 -3.56 1.76
C GLU A 92 12.58 -3.59 1.98
N PHE A 93 12.15 -4.45 2.91
CA PHE A 93 10.78 -4.47 3.38
C PHE A 93 10.52 -3.32 4.33
N THR A 94 9.48 -2.55 4.05
CA THR A 94 8.79 -1.69 5.02
C THR A 94 7.41 -2.29 5.29
N ALA A 95 6.72 -1.86 6.34
CA ALA A 95 5.38 -2.39 6.64
C ALA A 95 4.42 -2.28 5.44
N ASN A 96 4.47 -1.18 4.69
CA ASN A 96 3.64 -0.99 3.51
C ASN A 96 4.11 -1.87 2.35
N ARG A 97 5.42 -1.94 2.05
CA ARG A 97 5.92 -2.79 0.96
C ARG A 97 5.61 -4.27 1.20
N LEU A 98 5.77 -4.74 2.44
CA LEU A 98 5.44 -6.11 2.83
C LEU A 98 3.93 -6.39 2.69
N SER A 99 3.08 -5.54 3.28
CA SER A 99 1.63 -5.73 3.23
C SER A 99 1.11 -5.67 1.78
N GLY A 100 1.63 -4.74 0.98
CA GLY A 100 1.30 -4.61 -0.44
C GLY A 100 1.74 -5.82 -1.27
N LEU A 101 2.95 -6.35 -1.03
CA LEU A 101 3.45 -7.57 -1.69
C LEU A 101 2.55 -8.76 -1.38
N VAL A 102 2.25 -8.99 -0.10
CA VAL A 102 1.39 -10.09 0.34
C VAL A 102 -0.01 -9.97 -0.27
N ALA A 103 -0.57 -8.75 -0.32
CA ALA A 103 -1.86 -8.52 -0.97
C ALA A 103 -1.80 -8.78 -2.49
N ALA A 104 -0.75 -8.31 -3.17
CA ALA A 104 -0.56 -8.57 -4.61
C ALA A 104 -0.45 -10.07 -4.90
N TYR A 105 0.32 -10.79 -4.09
CA TYR A 105 0.50 -12.23 -4.21
C TYR A 105 -0.79 -12.99 -3.98
N ALA A 106 -1.52 -12.65 -2.90
CA ALA A 106 -2.80 -13.24 -2.56
C ALA A 106 -3.84 -12.99 -3.66
N PHE A 107 -3.82 -11.84 -4.32
CA PHE A 107 -4.72 -11.54 -5.44
C PHE A 107 -4.42 -12.39 -6.68
N GLU A 108 -3.16 -12.44 -7.11
CA GLU A 108 -2.75 -13.25 -8.26
C GLU A 108 -3.06 -14.74 -8.03
N ASN A 109 -2.86 -15.20 -6.80
CA ASN A 109 -3.06 -16.58 -6.36
C ASN A 109 -4.41 -16.80 -5.66
N ARG A 110 -5.43 -15.94 -5.85
CA ARG A 110 -6.67 -15.96 -5.03
C ARG A 110 -7.38 -17.31 -4.93
N LYS A 111 -7.24 -18.17 -5.94
CA LYS A 111 -7.83 -19.53 -5.94
C LYS A 111 -7.17 -20.46 -4.91
N ARG A 112 -5.91 -20.21 -4.54
CA ARG A 112 -5.16 -20.93 -3.51
C ARG A 112 -5.50 -20.47 -2.10
N PHE A 113 -6.09 -19.28 -1.96
CA PHE A 113 -6.43 -18.65 -0.69
C PHE A 113 -7.95 -18.50 -0.57
N PRO A 114 -8.67 -19.59 -0.25
CA PRO A 114 -10.13 -19.56 -0.16
C PRO A 114 -10.63 -18.62 0.94
N ILE A 115 -9.80 -18.42 1.97
CA ILE A 115 -10.05 -17.50 3.08
C ILE A 115 -8.87 -16.53 3.12
N VAL A 116 -9.20 -15.24 3.21
CA VAL A 116 -8.22 -14.17 3.43
C VAL A 116 -8.86 -13.15 4.35
N THR A 117 -8.16 -12.80 5.42
CA THR A 117 -8.59 -11.76 6.36
C THR A 117 -7.67 -10.56 6.27
N SER A 118 -8.24 -9.39 5.98
CA SER A 118 -7.56 -8.10 6.01
C SER A 118 -8.26 -7.16 6.96
N SER A 119 -7.53 -6.72 7.99
CA SER A 119 -8.03 -5.73 8.96
C SER A 119 -8.47 -4.42 8.29
N GLU A 120 -7.75 -3.98 7.25
CA GLU A 120 -8.05 -2.75 6.52
C GLU A 120 -9.29 -2.86 5.63
N ALA A 121 -9.49 -4.02 4.99
CA ALA A 121 -10.69 -4.28 4.19
C ALA A 121 -11.94 -4.43 5.06
N LEU A 122 -11.81 -5.16 6.18
CA LEU A 122 -12.88 -5.30 7.18
C LEU A 122 -13.26 -3.94 7.78
N ALA A 123 -12.30 -3.04 7.99
CA ALA A 123 -12.57 -1.68 8.46
C ALA A 123 -13.43 -0.87 7.46
N LEU A 124 -13.48 -1.26 6.19
CA LEU A 124 -14.35 -0.70 5.15
C LEU A 124 -15.65 -1.49 4.95
N GLY A 125 -15.87 -2.56 5.72
CA GLY A 125 -17.01 -3.46 5.59
C GLY A 125 -16.95 -4.40 4.38
N LEU A 126 -15.81 -4.45 3.67
CA LEU A 126 -15.62 -5.35 2.55
C LEU A 126 -15.49 -6.80 3.03
N LYS A 127 -15.92 -7.74 2.20
CA LYS A 127 -15.81 -9.18 2.44
C LYS A 127 -14.99 -9.83 1.34
N TRP A 128 -14.18 -10.81 1.72
CA TRP A 128 -13.47 -11.65 0.76
C TRP A 128 -14.48 -12.54 0.03
N ASP A 129 -14.43 -12.53 -1.29
CA ASP A 129 -15.29 -13.33 -2.16
C ASP A 129 -14.41 -13.93 -3.26
N ASN A 130 -13.78 -15.07 -2.96
CA ASN A 130 -12.82 -15.74 -3.83
C ASN A 130 -13.39 -16.14 -5.21
N THR A 131 -14.72 -16.16 -5.35
CA THR A 131 -15.43 -16.46 -6.60
C THR A 131 -15.51 -15.24 -7.52
N ASN A 132 -15.37 -14.03 -6.97
CA ASN A 132 -15.52 -12.78 -7.69
C ASN A 132 -14.20 -11.99 -7.73
N THR A 133 -13.54 -12.01 -8.89
CA THR A 133 -12.25 -11.34 -9.12
C THR A 133 -12.29 -9.85 -8.78
N GLU A 134 -13.38 -9.15 -9.13
CA GLU A 134 -13.52 -7.72 -8.82
C GLU A 134 -13.62 -7.50 -7.31
N LYS A 135 -14.47 -8.23 -6.59
CA LYS A 135 -14.55 -8.09 -5.13
C LYS A 135 -13.23 -8.45 -4.45
N CYS A 136 -12.52 -9.49 -4.88
CA CYS A 136 -11.17 -9.80 -4.39
C CYS A 136 -10.19 -8.64 -4.60
N LYS A 137 -10.16 -8.07 -5.81
CA LYS A 137 -9.28 -6.95 -6.13
C LYS A 137 -9.60 -5.75 -5.26
N LEU A 138 -10.88 -5.41 -5.07
CA LEU A 138 -11.29 -4.30 -4.20
C LEU A 138 -10.96 -4.55 -2.74
N TYR A 139 -11.22 -5.77 -2.25
CA TYR A 139 -10.88 -6.20 -0.90
C TYR A 139 -9.40 -5.99 -0.61
N LEU A 140 -8.52 -6.50 -1.48
CA LEU A 140 -7.08 -6.39 -1.29
C LEU A 140 -6.54 -4.99 -1.59
N SER A 141 -7.16 -4.21 -2.47
CA SER A 141 -6.83 -2.78 -2.70
C SER A 141 -7.03 -1.92 -1.45
N ALA A 142 -7.78 -2.41 -0.45
CA ALA A 142 -7.88 -1.71 0.83
C ALA A 142 -6.61 -1.82 1.68
N VAL A 143 -5.66 -2.71 1.35
CA VAL A 143 -4.42 -2.89 2.13
C VAL A 143 -3.42 -1.79 1.80
N SER A 144 -2.84 -1.16 2.82
CA SER A 144 -1.80 -0.14 2.62
C SER A 144 -0.56 -0.73 1.94
N GLY A 145 -0.01 -0.02 0.95
CA GLY A 145 1.11 -0.47 0.12
C GLY A 145 0.69 -1.06 -1.23
N THR A 146 -0.58 -1.42 -1.42
CA THR A 146 -1.09 -1.91 -2.71
C THR A 146 -1.06 -0.87 -3.82
N GLU A 147 -1.01 0.41 -3.45
CA GLU A 147 -0.82 1.53 -4.38
C GLU A 147 0.49 1.47 -5.18
N HIS A 148 1.49 0.70 -4.72
CA HIS A 148 2.73 0.49 -5.45
C HIS A 148 2.66 -0.67 -6.47
N PHE A 149 1.65 -1.52 -6.39
CA PHE A 149 1.46 -2.70 -7.24
C PHE A 149 0.41 -2.38 -8.31
N TYR A 150 0.71 -1.36 -9.11
CA TYR A 150 -0.23 -0.76 -10.06
C TYR A 150 -0.73 -1.76 -11.10
N ASP A 151 0.12 -2.67 -11.56
CA ASP A 151 -0.26 -3.67 -12.56
C ASP A 151 -1.40 -4.59 -12.06
N GLN A 152 -1.37 -4.91 -10.76
CA GLN A 152 -2.39 -5.71 -10.10
C GLN A 152 -3.62 -4.88 -9.72
N PHE A 153 -3.43 -3.70 -9.13
CA PHE A 153 -4.52 -2.97 -8.45
C PHE A 153 -5.00 -1.70 -9.17
N THR A 154 -4.24 -1.19 -10.13
CA THR A 154 -4.51 0.06 -10.85
C THR A 154 -4.86 1.21 -9.90
N TYR A 155 -5.95 1.95 -10.14
CA TYR A 155 -6.41 3.06 -9.31
C TYR A 155 -7.30 2.64 -8.11
N TRP A 156 -7.54 1.35 -7.90
CA TRP A 156 -8.47 0.86 -6.89
C TRP A 156 -8.01 1.19 -5.45
N PRO A 157 -6.70 1.20 -5.11
CA PRO A 157 -6.24 1.63 -3.80
C PRO A 157 -6.63 3.08 -3.47
N LEU A 158 -6.66 3.97 -4.48
CA LEU A 158 -7.12 5.34 -4.30
C LEU A 158 -8.62 5.42 -4.00
N ILE A 159 -9.44 4.57 -4.62
CA ILE A 159 -10.88 4.48 -4.30
C ILE A 159 -11.06 4.05 -2.84
N CYS A 160 -10.33 3.04 -2.38
CA CYS A 160 -10.33 2.61 -0.98
C CYS A 160 -9.85 3.73 -0.04
N ALA A 161 -8.81 4.48 -0.42
CA ALA A 161 -8.31 5.61 0.36
C ALA A 161 -9.35 6.75 0.48
N LEU A 162 -10.07 7.07 -0.61
CA LEU A 162 -11.17 8.03 -0.59
C LEU A 162 -12.29 7.59 0.35
N ARG A 163 -12.65 6.30 0.35
CA ARG A 163 -13.65 5.76 1.29
C ARG A 163 -13.15 5.83 2.73
N LYS A 164 -11.89 5.47 3.00
CA LYS A 164 -11.28 5.61 4.34
C LYS A 164 -11.29 7.06 4.82
N LEU A 165 -11.00 8.02 3.94
CA LEU A 165 -11.05 9.45 4.24
C LEU A 165 -12.48 9.91 4.59
N GLN A 166 -13.47 9.52 3.78
CA GLN A 166 -14.88 9.82 4.04
C GLN A 166 -15.34 9.28 5.41
N MET A 167 -14.90 8.07 5.76
CA MET A 167 -15.19 7.42 7.06
C MET A 167 -14.29 7.93 8.20
N LYS A 168 -13.46 8.97 7.97
CA LYS A 168 -12.50 9.53 8.94
C LYS A 168 -11.51 8.50 9.53
N LYS A 169 -11.21 7.43 8.79
CA LYS A 169 -10.26 6.38 9.19
C LYS A 169 -8.81 6.72 8.85
N ILE A 170 -8.59 7.64 7.92
CA ILE A 170 -7.27 8.18 7.57
C ILE A 170 -7.36 9.70 7.38
N THR A 171 -6.21 10.37 7.44
CA THR A 171 -6.09 11.80 7.12
C THR A 171 -5.98 12.04 5.62
N LEU A 172 -6.02 13.31 5.20
CA LEU A 172 -5.91 13.71 3.80
C LEU A 172 -4.53 13.37 3.19
N GLU A 173 -3.46 13.52 3.95
CA GLU A 173 -2.09 13.42 3.44
C GLU A 173 -1.78 12.06 2.77
N PRO A 174 -2.11 10.89 3.37
CA PRO A 174 -1.98 9.60 2.69
C PRO A 174 -2.74 9.51 1.36
N VAL A 175 -3.95 10.07 1.28
CA VAL A 175 -4.76 10.07 0.05
C VAL A 175 -4.05 10.85 -1.05
N ILE A 176 -3.48 12.02 -0.72
CA ILE A 176 -2.71 12.82 -1.67
C ILE A 176 -1.45 12.08 -2.15
N LYS A 177 -0.76 11.36 -1.25
CA LYS A 177 0.42 10.55 -1.63
C LYS A 177 0.04 9.47 -2.63
N ILE A 178 -1.03 8.71 -2.34
CA ILE A 178 -1.55 7.66 -3.23
C ILE A 178 -1.97 8.26 -4.58
N ALA A 179 -2.73 9.36 -4.57
CA ALA A 179 -3.21 10.06 -5.75
C ALA A 179 -2.09 10.49 -6.72
N LYS A 180 -0.90 10.81 -6.19
CA LYS A 180 0.27 11.26 -6.96
C LYS A 180 1.13 10.13 -7.52
N ILE A 181 0.94 8.88 -7.10
CA ILE A 181 1.70 7.75 -7.63
C ILE A 181 1.45 7.64 -9.12
N LYS A 182 2.51 7.42 -9.89
CA LYS A 182 2.46 7.27 -11.34
C LYS A 182 2.57 5.79 -11.72
N ASN A 183 1.85 5.39 -12.76
CA ASN A 183 2.07 4.10 -13.42
C ASN A 183 3.33 4.14 -14.32
N LYS A 184 3.62 3.02 -14.99
CA LYS A 184 4.77 2.90 -15.91
C LYS A 184 4.74 3.89 -17.08
N ASP A 185 3.56 4.36 -17.47
CA ASP A 185 3.35 5.34 -18.55
C ASP A 185 3.41 6.79 -18.03
N GLY A 186 3.75 6.98 -16.76
CA GLY A 186 3.84 8.31 -16.12
C GLY A 186 2.50 8.91 -15.71
N VAL A 187 1.38 8.20 -15.90
CA VAL A 187 0.02 8.67 -15.56
C VAL A 187 -0.20 8.57 -14.05
N ARG A 188 -0.59 9.69 -13.43
CA ARG A 188 -0.96 9.72 -12.01
C ARG A 188 -2.21 8.89 -11.74
N MET A 189 -2.23 8.18 -10.63
CA MET A 189 -3.36 7.35 -10.19
C MET A 189 -4.68 8.15 -10.09
N ALA A 190 -4.60 9.42 -9.68
CA ALA A 190 -5.73 10.33 -9.68
C ALA A 190 -6.33 10.57 -11.08
N LYS A 191 -5.48 10.76 -12.08
CA LYS A 191 -5.90 10.95 -13.48
C LYS A 191 -6.53 9.68 -14.03
N ASP A 192 -5.91 8.53 -13.78
CA ASP A 192 -6.47 7.23 -14.22
C ASP A 192 -7.82 6.94 -13.56
N LEU A 193 -7.97 7.22 -12.26
CA LEU A 193 -9.25 7.16 -11.55
C LEU A 193 -10.31 8.03 -12.25
N MET A 194 -9.98 9.28 -12.57
CA MET A 194 -10.92 10.23 -13.17
C MET A 194 -11.26 9.91 -14.63
N ASN A 195 -10.33 9.32 -15.38
CA ASN A 195 -10.57 8.81 -16.72
C ASN A 195 -11.51 7.59 -16.71
N ASN A 196 -11.54 6.84 -15.61
CA ASN A 196 -12.36 5.63 -15.45
C ASN A 196 -13.61 5.85 -14.60
N ARG A 197 -14.18 7.07 -14.62
CA ARG A 197 -15.32 7.48 -13.76
C ARG A 197 -16.45 6.46 -13.66
N ALA A 198 -16.93 5.90 -14.77
CA ALA A 198 -18.03 4.93 -14.75
C ALA A 198 -17.69 3.68 -13.89
N MET A 199 -16.46 3.17 -14.03
CA MET A 199 -15.96 2.08 -13.20
C MET A 199 -15.85 2.50 -11.73
N VAL A 200 -15.36 3.71 -11.45
CA VAL A 200 -15.24 4.22 -10.08
C VAL A 200 -16.60 4.26 -9.38
N TYR A 201 -17.65 4.77 -10.04
CA TYR A 201 -19.01 4.76 -9.50
C TYR A 201 -19.51 3.34 -9.24
N ARG A 202 -19.26 2.40 -10.16
CA ARG A 202 -19.63 0.99 -9.95
C ARG A 202 -18.91 0.38 -8.74
N LEU A 203 -17.60 0.57 -8.66
CA LEU A 203 -16.79 0.03 -7.57
C LEU A 203 -17.18 0.63 -6.21
N TRP A 204 -17.57 1.90 -6.18
CA TRP A 204 -18.01 2.57 -4.98
C TRP A 204 -19.23 1.92 -4.33
N LEU A 205 -20.14 1.37 -5.14
CA LEU A 205 -21.35 0.68 -4.65
C LEU A 205 -21.06 -0.67 -3.99
N HIS A 206 -19.84 -1.21 -4.09
CA HIS A 206 -19.45 -2.40 -3.33
C HIS A 206 -19.15 -2.10 -1.86
N PHE A 207 -18.93 -0.84 -1.49
CA PHE A 207 -18.79 -0.48 -0.08
C PHE A 207 -20.17 -0.48 0.61
N PRO A 208 -20.33 -1.15 1.76
CA PRO A 208 -21.59 -1.13 2.49
C PRO A 208 -22.04 0.30 2.84
N GLY A 209 -23.31 0.59 2.56
CA GLY A 209 -23.93 1.89 2.83
C GLY A 209 -23.37 3.04 2.00
N ALA A 210 -22.65 2.76 0.90
CA ALA A 210 -22.18 3.79 -0.01
C ALA A 210 -23.18 4.00 -1.16
N SER A 211 -23.34 5.25 -1.57
CA SER A 211 -24.12 5.62 -2.75
C SER A 211 -23.30 6.47 -3.72
N ASN A 212 -23.76 6.54 -4.97
CA ASN A 212 -23.18 7.44 -5.96
C ASN A 212 -23.33 8.92 -5.59
N VAL A 213 -24.34 9.27 -4.79
CA VAL A 213 -24.53 10.62 -4.25
C VAL A 213 -23.40 10.96 -3.29
N ASP A 214 -23.03 10.02 -2.42
CA ASP A 214 -21.93 10.20 -1.48
C ASP A 214 -20.60 10.44 -2.17
N LEU A 215 -20.31 9.66 -3.24
CA LEU A 215 -19.10 9.85 -4.03
C LEU A 215 -19.08 11.22 -4.72
N LYS A 216 -20.20 11.62 -5.33
CA LYS A 216 -20.34 12.95 -5.95
C LYS A 216 -20.06 14.06 -4.94
N CYS A 217 -20.69 13.97 -3.77
CA CYS A 217 -20.51 14.91 -2.69
C CYS A 217 -19.03 14.97 -2.26
N LEU A 218 -18.41 13.82 -1.97
CA LEU A 218 -17.00 13.74 -1.60
C LEU A 218 -16.07 14.42 -2.63
N LEU A 219 -16.28 14.16 -3.92
CA LEU A 219 -15.46 14.75 -4.99
C LEU A 219 -15.71 16.26 -5.14
N GLN A 220 -16.94 16.73 -4.94
CA GLN A 220 -17.31 18.16 -5.02
C GLN A 220 -16.83 18.96 -3.80
N THR A 221 -16.87 18.37 -2.61
CA THR A 221 -16.47 19.01 -1.35
C THR A 221 -15.04 18.67 -0.94
N ALA A 222 -14.29 17.96 -1.79
CA ALA A 222 -12.90 17.62 -1.54
C ALA A 222 -12.06 18.88 -1.21
N PRO A 223 -11.13 18.79 -0.25
CA PRO A 223 -10.17 19.87 0.00
C PRO A 223 -9.41 20.26 -1.27
N VAL A 224 -9.03 21.54 -1.38
CA VAL A 224 -8.36 22.11 -2.57
C VAL A 224 -7.15 21.27 -2.99
N GLN A 225 -6.36 20.80 -2.03
CA GLN A 225 -5.20 19.97 -2.30
C GLN A 225 -5.56 18.68 -3.06
N LEU A 226 -6.68 18.04 -2.72
CA LEU A 226 -7.15 16.82 -3.38
C LEU A 226 -7.77 17.13 -4.75
N LYS A 227 -8.56 18.20 -4.85
CA LYS A 227 -9.10 18.68 -6.13
C LYS A 227 -8.00 18.90 -7.15
N ASN A 228 -6.93 19.60 -6.75
CA ASN A 228 -5.81 19.90 -7.63
C ASN A 228 -5.16 18.62 -8.20
N VAL A 229 -5.03 17.55 -7.41
CA VAL A 229 -4.46 16.29 -7.94
C VAL A 229 -5.43 15.54 -8.85
N LEU A 230 -6.74 15.62 -8.57
CA LEU A 230 -7.79 14.95 -9.35
C LEU A 230 -8.05 15.64 -10.70
N THR A 231 -7.81 16.95 -10.80
CA THR A 231 -8.05 17.73 -12.03
C THR A 231 -6.77 18.13 -12.76
N SER A 232 -5.60 17.79 -12.22
CA SER A 232 -4.30 18.06 -12.85
C SER A 232 -4.19 17.35 -14.19
N ASN A 233 -3.81 18.09 -15.24
CA ASN A 233 -3.57 17.52 -16.57
C ASN A 233 -2.19 16.84 -16.71
N ASP A 234 -1.27 17.08 -15.76
CA ASP A 234 0.05 16.42 -15.67
C ASP A 234 0.03 14.89 -15.68
#